data_AF-A0A1R1XP53-F1
#
_entry.id   AF-A0A1R1XP53-F1
#
_cell.length_a   1.000
_cell.length_b   1.000
_cell.length_c   1.000
_cell.angle_alpha   90.00
_cell.angle_beta   90.00
_cell.angle_gamma   90.00
#
_symmetry.space_group_name_H-M   'P 1'
#
loop_
_entity.id
_entity.type
_entity.pdbx_description
1 polymer ?
#
loop_
_entity_poly.entity_id
_entity_poly.type
_entity_poly.pdbx_seq_one_letter_code
_entity_poly.pdbx_strand_id
1 'polypeptide(L)'
;MSADSNTKIPIWLDCDPVRNREDAAHIHGETGLDGSDILPGPDVSLLEDKKNCFEAMRDAILSSPQPVVLAAVGPLTNIAILVMTYPEVTSNVREVLIMGGGIGTGNITPVAEFNIYADPEALQVVLQAEFK
;
A
#
# COMPACT_ATOMS: atom_id res chain seq x y z
N MET A 1 -12.29 -9.86 -15.27
CA MET A 1 -12.77 -8.78 -14.39
C MET A 1 -12.85 -7.52 -15.23
N SER A 2 -14.06 -7.09 -15.62
CA SER A 2 -14.25 -5.77 -16.21
C SER A 2 -14.27 -4.77 -15.07
N ALA A 3 -13.23 -3.95 -14.93
CA ALA A 3 -13.33 -2.76 -14.10
C ALA A 3 -14.43 -1.87 -14.71
N ASP A 4 -15.43 -1.51 -13.91
CA ASP A 4 -16.43 -0.53 -14.30
C ASP A 4 -15.71 0.82 -14.50
N SER A 5 -15.70 1.32 -15.74
CA SER A 5 -15.01 2.55 -16.11
C SER A 5 -15.63 3.81 -15.51
N ASN A 6 -16.79 3.71 -14.84
CA ASN A 6 -17.48 4.85 -14.24
C ASN A 6 -17.29 4.99 -12.72
N THR A 7 -16.69 4.00 -12.05
CA THR A 7 -16.46 4.11 -10.61
C THR A 7 -15.22 4.99 -10.35
N LYS A 8 -15.45 6.20 -9.85
CA LYS A 8 -14.38 7.08 -9.36
C LYS A 8 -13.87 6.55 -8.02
N ILE A 9 -12.66 6.02 -8.01
CA ILE A 9 -11.98 5.57 -6.80
C ILE A 9 -11.16 6.75 -6.26
N PRO A 10 -11.40 7.19 -5.02
CA PRO A 10 -10.61 8.27 -4.41
C PRO A 10 -9.18 7.82 -4.15
N ILE A 11 -8.24 8.76 -4.24
CA ILE A 11 -6.80 8.54 -4.10
C ILE A 11 -6.27 9.43 -2.98
N TRP A 12 -5.42 8.89 -2.12
CA TRP A 12 -4.71 9.64 -1.08
C TRP A 12 -3.21 9.50 -1.27
N LEU A 13 -2.46 10.54 -0.91
CA LEU A 13 -1.01 10.47 -0.84
C LEU A 13 -0.57 9.57 0.31
N ASP A 14 0.56 8.88 0.12
CA ASP A 14 1.20 8.07 1.14
C ASP A 14 1.67 8.91 2.33
N CYS A 15 1.84 8.24 3.47
CA CYS A 15 2.56 8.83 4.59
C CYS A 15 4.02 9.04 4.24
N ASP A 16 4.64 10.03 4.88
CA ASP A 16 6.09 10.17 4.82
C ASP A 16 6.76 8.90 5.37
N PRO A 17 7.78 8.38 4.67
CA PRO A 17 8.47 7.17 5.12
C PRO A 17 9.21 7.44 6.44
N VAL A 18 9.20 6.45 7.32
CA VAL A 18 9.87 6.51 8.64
C VAL A 18 11.41 6.40 8.52
N ARG A 19 11.88 6.07 7.32
CA ARG A 19 13.30 5.91 6.96
C ARG A 19 13.58 6.55 5.60
N ASN A 20 14.85 6.56 5.20
CA ASN A 20 15.23 7.00 3.87
C ASN A 20 14.46 6.19 2.82
N ARG A 21 13.84 6.91 1.88
CA ARG A 21 13.09 6.32 0.79
C ARG A 21 14.04 5.58 -0.15
N GLU A 22 13.71 4.33 -0.42
CA GLU A 22 14.31 3.53 -1.48
C GLU A 22 13.41 3.62 -2.71
N ASP A 23 14.01 3.74 -3.89
CA ASP A 23 13.30 3.69 -5.16
C ASP A 23 13.82 2.55 -6.05
N ALA A 24 13.06 2.26 -7.10
CA ALA A 24 13.42 1.29 -8.12
C ALA A 24 13.36 1.91 -9.51
N ALA A 25 13.80 3.17 -9.65
CA ALA A 25 13.80 3.89 -10.94
C ALA A 25 14.59 3.14 -12.02
N HIS A 26 15.64 2.40 -11.64
CA HIS A 26 16.40 1.54 -12.56
C HIS A 26 15.58 0.38 -13.17
N ILE A 27 14.43 0.02 -12.58
CA ILE A 27 13.48 -0.98 -13.10
C ILE A 27 12.28 -0.32 -13.78
N HIS A 28 11.74 0.74 -13.17
CA HIS A 28 10.46 1.35 -13.55
C HIS A 28 10.58 2.66 -14.34
N GLY A 29 11.80 3.16 -14.53
CA GLY A 29 12.11 4.45 -15.14
C GLY A 29 11.91 5.64 -14.19
N GLU A 30 12.25 6.84 -14.67
CA GLU A 30 12.24 8.08 -13.87
C GLU A 30 10.82 8.47 -13.44
N THR A 31 9.81 8.15 -14.25
CA THR A 31 8.40 8.42 -13.91
C THR A 31 7.75 7.30 -13.09
N GLY A 32 8.41 6.14 -12.98
CA GLY A 32 7.84 4.91 -12.42
C GLY A 32 6.90 4.15 -13.36
N LEU A 33 6.60 4.69 -14.55
CA LEU A 33 5.78 4.08 -15.60
C LEU A 33 6.38 4.34 -17.00
N ASP A 34 7.71 4.45 -17.11
CA ASP A 34 8.36 4.70 -18.40
C ASP A 34 8.06 3.58 -19.41
N GLY A 35 8.04 3.95 -20.69
CA GLY A 35 7.82 3.01 -21.80
C GLY A 35 6.39 2.99 -22.38
N SER A 36 5.50 3.85 -21.90
CA SER A 36 4.15 4.01 -22.46
C SER A 36 3.78 5.48 -22.69
N ASP A 37 3.64 5.87 -23.95
CA ASP A 37 3.18 7.21 -24.35
C ASP A 37 1.65 7.30 -24.52
N ILE A 38 0.92 6.20 -24.31
CA ILE A 38 -0.53 6.12 -24.57
C ILE A 38 -1.40 6.30 -23.32
N LEU A 39 -0.79 6.41 -22.14
CA LEU A 39 -1.54 6.60 -20.90
C LEU A 39 -2.00 8.07 -20.79
N PRO A 40 -3.23 8.33 -20.31
CA PRO A 40 -3.63 9.68 -20.00
C PRO A 40 -2.78 10.22 -18.84
N GLY A 41 -2.64 11.55 -18.79
CA GLY A 41 -2.08 12.20 -17.60
C GLY A 41 -2.92 11.92 -16.35
N PRO A 42 -2.37 12.14 -15.15
CA PRO A 42 -3.07 11.87 -13.90
C PRO A 42 -4.33 12.75 -13.78
N ASP A 43 -5.47 12.14 -13.43
CA ASP A 43 -6.67 12.88 -13.03
C ASP A 43 -6.52 13.32 -11.56
N VAL A 44 -5.93 14.51 -11.37
CA VAL A 44 -5.73 15.10 -10.04
C VAL A 44 -7.04 15.43 -9.32
N SER A 45 -8.20 15.38 -9.99
CA SER A 45 -9.50 15.56 -9.32
C SER A 45 -9.90 14.39 -8.43
N LEU A 46 -9.23 13.24 -8.56
CA LEU A 46 -9.40 12.08 -7.68
C LEU A 46 -8.57 12.17 -6.40
N LEU A 47 -7.64 13.14 -6.32
CA LEU A 47 -6.79 13.31 -5.16
C LEU A 47 -7.56 13.97 -4.02
N GLU A 48 -7.62 13.29 -2.88
CA GLU A 48 -8.22 13.77 -1.65
C GLU A 48 -7.13 14.30 -0.70
N ASP A 49 -7.34 15.51 -0.17
CA ASP A 49 -6.38 16.22 0.69
C ASP A 49 -6.89 16.43 2.13
N LYS A 50 -8.14 16.04 2.40
CA LYS A 50 -8.80 16.30 3.69
C LYS A 50 -8.34 15.40 4.83
N LYS A 51 -7.71 14.26 4.51
CA LYS A 51 -7.29 13.21 5.44
C LYS A 51 -6.00 12.59 4.97
N ASN A 52 -5.19 12.11 5.90
CA ASN A 52 -4.04 11.27 5.56
C ASN A 52 -4.51 9.87 5.14
N CYS A 53 -3.70 9.13 4.37
CA CYS A 53 -4.11 7.84 3.80
C CYS A 53 -4.62 6.84 4.85
N PHE A 54 -3.95 6.71 6.01
CA PHE A 54 -4.34 5.77 7.06
C PHE A 54 -5.66 6.15 7.76
N GLU A 55 -6.02 7.43 7.84
CA GLU A 55 -7.34 7.85 8.34
C GLU A 55 -8.44 7.52 7.34
N ALA A 56 -8.18 7.71 6.05
CA ALA A 56 -9.09 7.30 4.99
C ALA A 56 -9.27 5.77 4.95
N MET A 57 -8.18 5.01 5.11
CA MET A 57 -8.23 3.56 5.23
C MET A 57 -9.07 3.12 6.42
N ARG A 58 -8.86 3.71 7.62
CA ARG A 58 -9.68 3.43 8.81
C ARG A 58 -11.16 3.64 8.51
N ASP A 59 -11.52 4.79 7.96
CA ASP A 59 -12.93 5.12 7.70
C ASP A 59 -13.54 4.17 6.65
N ALA A 60 -12.81 3.84 5.59
CA ALA A 60 -13.25 2.87 4.59
C ALA A 60 -13.44 1.46 5.20
N ILE A 61 -12.51 1.03 6.05
CA ILE A 61 -12.60 -0.27 6.74
C ILE A 61 -13.81 -0.27 7.67
N LEU A 62 -13.95 0.70 8.57
CA LEU A 62 -14.99 0.69 9.60
C LEU A 62 -16.40 1.00 9.07
N SER A 63 -16.51 1.71 7.94
CA SER A 63 -17.80 1.96 7.28
C SER A 63 -18.24 0.82 6.36
N SER A 64 -17.35 -0.13 6.05
CA SER A 64 -17.70 -1.27 5.21
C SER A 64 -18.71 -2.17 5.92
N PRO A 65 -19.83 -2.54 5.27
CA PRO A 65 -20.85 -3.42 5.85
C PRO A 65 -20.34 -4.87 6.06
N GLN A 66 -19.18 -5.20 5.49
CA GLN A 66 -18.53 -6.50 5.61
C GLN A 66 -17.01 -6.33 5.74
N PRO A 67 -16.30 -7.28 6.37
CA PRO A 67 -14.84 -7.20 6.48
C PRO A 67 -14.16 -7.05 5.12
N VAL A 68 -13.21 -6.12 5.02
CA VAL A 68 -12.52 -5.79 3.76
C VAL A 68 -11.28 -6.64 3.55
N VAL A 69 -10.76 -6.64 2.32
CA VAL A 69 -9.42 -7.19 2.01
C VAL A 69 -8.50 -6.04 1.68
N LEU A 70 -7.34 -6.00 2.35
CA LEU A 70 -6.27 -5.06 2.03
C LEU A 70 -5.34 -5.71 1.01
N ALA A 71 -5.18 -5.09 -0.16
CA ALA A 71 -4.20 -5.51 -1.15
C ALA A 71 -2.98 -4.59 -1.09
N ALA A 72 -1.87 -5.11 -0.59
CA ALA A 72 -0.61 -4.38 -0.44
C ALA A 72 0.36 -4.77 -1.56
N VAL A 73 0.61 -3.84 -2.47
CA VAL A 73 1.48 -4.04 -3.65
C VAL A 73 2.75 -3.18 -3.62
N GLY A 74 3.00 -2.51 -2.51
CA GLY A 74 4.20 -1.74 -2.23
C GLY A 74 4.66 -1.94 -0.77
N PRO A 75 5.60 -1.13 -0.28
CA PRO A 75 6.03 -1.16 1.12
C PRO A 75 4.85 -1.01 2.10
N LEU A 76 4.94 -1.67 3.26
CA LEU A 76 3.81 -1.83 4.19
C LEU A 76 3.59 -0.65 5.14
N THR A 77 4.31 0.47 4.96
CA THR A 77 4.35 1.63 5.86
C THR A 77 2.96 2.14 6.24
N ASN A 78 2.07 2.34 5.25
CA ASN A 78 0.71 2.84 5.52
C ASN A 78 -0.12 1.87 6.38
N ILE A 79 -0.01 0.56 6.13
CA ILE A 79 -0.74 -0.46 6.89
C ILE A 79 -0.18 -0.55 8.31
N ALA A 80 1.15 -0.48 8.47
CA ALA A 80 1.78 -0.46 9.79
C ALA A 80 1.33 0.76 10.62
N ILE A 81 1.34 1.96 10.05
CA ILE A 81 0.83 3.17 10.71
C ILE A 81 -0.65 3.02 11.07
N LEU A 82 -1.47 2.48 10.15
CA LEU A 82 -2.88 2.23 10.38
C LEU A 82 -3.11 1.33 11.60
N VAL A 83 -2.48 0.16 11.67
CA VAL A 83 -2.73 -0.80 12.77
C VAL A 83 -2.11 -0.36 14.10
N MET A 84 -1.02 0.41 14.06
CA MET A 84 -0.45 1.02 15.26
C MET A 84 -1.35 2.13 15.82
N THR A 85 -2.00 2.90 14.94
CA THR A 85 -2.84 4.03 15.35
C THR A 85 -4.26 3.60 15.71
N TYR A 86 -4.82 2.64 14.96
CA TYR A 86 -6.21 2.20 15.06
C TYR A 86 -6.28 0.66 15.11
N PRO A 87 -5.80 0.01 16.18
CA PRO A 87 -5.77 -1.44 16.27
C PRO A 87 -7.15 -2.10 16.13
N GLU A 88 -8.24 -1.38 16.43
CA GLU A 88 -9.62 -1.85 16.27
C GLU A 88 -9.99 -2.21 14.82
N VAL A 89 -9.32 -1.63 13.81
CA VAL A 89 -9.60 -1.88 12.39
C VAL A 89 -9.34 -3.32 11.99
N THR A 90 -8.42 -4.00 12.70
CA THR A 90 -8.05 -5.40 12.45
C THR A 90 -9.25 -6.34 12.53
N SER A 91 -10.27 -5.99 13.33
CA SER A 91 -11.49 -6.78 13.47
C SER A 91 -12.44 -6.73 12.26
N ASN A 92 -12.26 -5.75 11.36
CA ASN A 92 -13.05 -5.60 10.15
C ASN A 92 -12.19 -5.74 8.87
N VAL A 93 -11.02 -6.36 8.99
CA VAL A 93 -10.16 -6.76 7.87
C VAL A 93 -10.11 -8.28 7.82
N ARG A 94 -10.67 -8.85 6.76
CA ARG A 94 -10.70 -10.30 6.52
C ARG A 94 -9.32 -10.86 6.19
N GLU A 95 -8.56 -10.13 5.38
CA GLU A 95 -7.29 -10.60 4.84
C GLU A 95 -6.40 -9.43 4.42
N VAL A 96 -5.09 -9.60 4.60
CA VAL A 96 -4.08 -8.71 4.05
C VAL A 96 -3.26 -9.49 3.02
N LEU A 97 -3.50 -9.20 1.74
CA LEU A 97 -2.79 -9.80 0.62
C LEU A 97 -1.53 -8.99 0.34
N ILE A 98 -0.37 -9.56 0.61
CA ILE A 98 0.93 -8.90 0.48
C ILE A 98 1.64 -9.41 -0.78
N MET A 99 1.97 -8.51 -1.70
CA MET A 99 2.98 -8.75 -2.73
C MET A 99 4.33 -8.32 -2.16
N GLY A 100 5.10 -9.30 -1.68
CA GLY A 100 6.42 -9.05 -1.12
C GLY A 100 7.01 -10.29 -0.47
N GLY A 101 8.31 -10.26 -0.26
CA GLY A 101 9.09 -11.38 0.29
C GLY A 101 9.58 -12.38 -0.78
N GLY A 102 10.36 -13.37 -0.33
CA GLY A 102 10.95 -14.37 -1.21
C GLY A 102 11.48 -15.57 -0.43
N ILE A 103 11.39 -16.76 -1.03
CA ILE A 103 11.94 -17.99 -0.46
C ILE A 103 13.25 -18.29 -1.19
N GLY A 104 14.38 -18.11 -0.48
CA GLY A 104 15.71 -18.47 -0.97
C GLY A 104 16.43 -17.40 -1.79
N THR A 105 15.73 -16.46 -2.42
CA THR A 105 16.33 -15.37 -3.21
C THR A 105 15.55 -14.06 -3.09
N GLY A 106 16.26 -12.94 -3.06
CA GLY A 106 15.71 -11.60 -3.19
C GLY A 106 15.77 -11.03 -4.62
N ASN A 107 15.20 -9.84 -4.83
CA ASN A 107 15.23 -9.13 -6.11
C ASN A 107 15.98 -7.78 -6.04
N ILE A 108 16.19 -7.21 -4.84
CA ILE A 108 16.98 -5.99 -4.63
C ILE A 108 18.33 -6.29 -3.95
N THR A 109 18.36 -7.24 -3.03
CA THR A 109 19.59 -7.84 -2.49
C THR A 109 19.54 -9.36 -2.71
N PRO A 110 20.65 -10.11 -2.46
CA PRO A 110 20.62 -11.56 -2.63
C PRO A 110 19.53 -12.28 -1.84
N VAL A 111 19.06 -11.69 -0.72
CA VAL A 111 18.10 -12.32 0.21
C VAL A 111 16.85 -11.50 0.49
N ALA A 112 16.76 -10.25 0.02
CA ALA A 112 15.62 -9.37 0.29
C ALA A 112 14.86 -9.02 -0.98
N GLU A 113 13.53 -9.03 -0.87
CA GLU A 113 12.61 -8.50 -1.85
C GLU A 113 12.39 -7.00 -1.59
N PHE A 114 12.22 -6.20 -2.65
CA PHE A 114 12.17 -4.74 -2.63
C PHE A 114 11.14 -4.16 -1.65
N ASN A 115 9.88 -4.59 -1.70
CA ASN A 115 8.82 -4.03 -0.84
C ASN A 115 9.15 -4.26 0.64
N ILE A 116 9.69 -5.43 0.98
CA ILE A 116 10.12 -5.75 2.35
C ILE A 116 11.42 -5.03 2.72
N TYR A 117 12.36 -4.88 1.79
CA TYR A 117 13.62 -4.17 2.01
C TYR A 117 13.41 -2.67 2.26
N ALA A 118 12.44 -2.08 1.56
CA ALA A 118 12.11 -0.66 1.66
C ALA A 118 11.56 -0.29 3.05
N ASP A 119 10.81 -1.18 3.70
CA ASP A 119 10.33 -0.98 5.08
C ASP A 119 10.13 -2.32 5.84
N PRO A 120 11.22 -2.92 6.36
CA PRO A 120 11.15 -4.19 7.07
C PRO A 120 10.50 -4.06 8.45
N GLU A 121 10.61 -2.89 9.08
CA GLU A 121 9.94 -2.58 10.34
C GLU A 121 8.42 -2.60 10.18
N ALA A 122 7.89 -2.04 9.08
CA ALA A 122 6.46 -2.12 8.78
C ALA A 122 5.99 -3.56 8.56
N LEU A 123 6.78 -4.42 7.89
CA LEU A 123 6.44 -5.84 7.79
C LEU A 123 6.32 -6.48 9.18
N GLN A 124 7.28 -6.22 10.08
CA GLN A 124 7.24 -6.77 11.42
C GLN A 124 5.96 -6.36 12.17
N VAL A 125 5.58 -5.08 12.09
CA VAL A 125 4.34 -4.57 12.69
C VAL A 125 3.11 -5.29 12.12
N VAL A 126 3.02 -5.42 10.80
CA VAL A 126 1.88 -6.07 10.14
C VAL A 126 1.80 -7.56 10.48
N LEU A 127 2.92 -8.26 10.57
CA LEU A 127 2.95 -9.68 10.97
C LEU A 127 2.57 -9.91 12.44
N GLN A 128 2.80 -8.91 13.30
CA GLN A 128 2.46 -8.95 14.72
C GLN A 128 1.03 -8.46 15.01
N ALA A 129 0.36 -7.84 14.04
CA ALA A 129 -1.00 -7.36 14.20
C ALA A 129 -2.01 -8.52 14.25
N GLU A 130 -2.99 -8.42 15.14
CA GLU A 130 -4.00 -9.46 15.37
C GLU A 130 -5.19 -9.32 14.39
N PHE A 131 -4.94 -9.50 13.09
CA PHE A 131 -6.02 -9.62 12.10
C PHE A 131 -6.90 -10.85 12.38
N LYS A 132 -8.23 -10.70 12.27
CA LYS A 132 -9.21 -11.73 12.65
C LYS A 132 -9.85 -12.42 11.45
#